data_AF-Q08XA4-F1
#
_entry.id   AF-Q08XA4-F1
#
_cell.length_a   1.000
_cell.length_b   1.000
_cell.length_c   1.000
_cell.angle_alpha   90.00
_cell.angle_beta   90.00
_cell.angle_gamma   90.00
#
_symmetry.space_group_name_H-M   'P 1'
#
loop_
_entity.id
_entity.type
_entity.pdbx_description
1 polymer ?
#
loop_
_entity_poly.entity_id
_entity_poly.type
_entity_poly.pdbx_seq_one_letter_code
_entity_poly.pdbx_strand_id
1 'polypeptide(L)'
;MRGSQRQQPDGSFPLLSNGNERYPVTIRGLETPTSQAPGNQPLLDIHAKLSLDGTVIAAAEDVLESMGEGARAFWGHATPGSAALDIAEQTSPTLAGPPCPTHLGWLNHWAAAAAKAIGFLAPSHDADLLSRSRRTATGGWVVRLANEPLDLDNPTHLDALLRAYERFPKIGGRVTPR
;
A
#
# COMPACT_ATOMS: atom_id res chain seq x y z
N MET A 1 -0.11 29.96 19.77
CA MET A 1 -1.17 30.06 18.75
C MET A 1 -1.93 28.75 18.75
N ARG A 2 -3.27 28.77 18.87
CA ARG A 2 -4.13 27.58 19.03
C ARG A 2 -4.19 26.82 17.70
N GLY A 3 -3.72 25.58 17.69
CA GLY A 3 -4.02 24.64 16.60
C GLY A 3 -5.49 24.23 16.68
N SER A 4 -6.24 24.51 15.63
CA SER A 4 -7.64 24.08 15.50
C SER A 4 -7.70 22.56 15.43
N GLN A 5 -7.99 21.89 16.54
CA GLN A 5 -8.46 20.52 16.52
C GLN A 5 -9.85 20.52 15.90
N ARG A 6 -9.97 20.05 14.65
CA ARG A 6 -11.29 19.68 14.12
C ARG A 6 -11.81 18.55 15.00
N GLN A 7 -12.98 18.76 15.59
CA GLN A 7 -13.68 17.72 16.34
C GLN A 7 -14.04 16.61 15.35
N GLN A 8 -13.41 15.45 15.53
CA GLN A 8 -13.72 14.29 14.71
C GLN A 8 -15.02 13.66 15.20
N PRO A 9 -15.87 13.10 14.32
CA PRO A 9 -17.11 12.46 14.72
C PRO A 9 -16.85 11.29 15.69
N ASP A 10 -17.78 11.07 16.62
CA ASP A 10 -17.69 9.99 17.60
C ASP A 10 -17.48 8.63 16.89
N GLY A 11 -16.45 7.90 17.32
CA GLY A 11 -16.07 6.59 16.75
C GLY A 11 -14.96 6.60 15.70
N SER A 12 -14.51 7.78 15.23
CA SER A 12 -13.40 7.88 14.27
C SER A 12 -12.03 7.54 14.87
N PHE A 13 -11.16 6.89 14.09
CA PHE A 13 -9.81 6.56 14.52
C PHE A 13 -8.98 7.85 14.71
N PRO A 14 -8.40 8.10 15.89
CA PRO A 14 -7.71 9.36 16.15
C PRO A 14 -6.44 9.50 15.31
N LEU A 15 -6.16 10.71 14.84
CA LEU A 15 -4.85 11.04 14.28
C LEU A 15 -3.81 10.95 15.41
N LEU A 16 -2.90 9.99 15.31
CA LEU A 16 -1.72 9.91 16.17
C LEU A 16 -0.57 10.65 15.49
N SER A 17 0.14 11.50 16.24
CA SER A 17 1.31 12.24 15.77
C SER A 17 2.44 12.12 16.77
N ASN A 18 3.68 12.01 16.30
CA ASN A 18 4.86 12.06 17.16
C ASN A 18 5.17 13.48 17.68
N GLY A 19 4.39 14.50 17.32
CA GLY A 19 4.55 15.88 17.78
C GLY A 19 5.82 16.58 17.26
N ASN A 20 6.53 15.98 16.31
CA ASN A 20 7.76 16.52 15.74
C ASN A 20 7.47 17.13 14.37
N GLU A 21 7.46 18.46 14.29
CA GLU A 21 7.17 19.18 13.03
C GLU A 21 8.26 19.01 11.96
N ARG A 22 9.51 18.69 12.35
CA ARG A 22 10.61 18.46 11.41
C ARG A 22 10.60 17.06 10.82
N TYR A 23 10.11 16.08 11.58
CA TYR A 23 10.01 14.68 11.16
C TYR A 23 8.64 14.12 11.55
N PRO A 24 7.56 14.62 10.92
CA PRO A 24 6.22 14.25 11.31
C PRO A 24 5.97 12.78 10.97
N VAL A 25 5.68 11.99 12.00
CA VAL A 25 5.10 10.65 11.84
C VAL A 25 3.64 10.76 12.23
N THR A 26 2.74 10.45 11.29
CA THR A 26 1.31 10.43 11.55
C THR A 26 0.69 9.09 11.20
N ILE A 27 -0.26 8.64 12.02
CA ILE A 27 -1.11 7.47 11.76
C ILE A 27 -2.56 7.92 11.84
N ARG A 28 -3.36 7.60 10.82
CA ARG A 28 -4.80 7.84 10.80
C ARG A 28 -5.53 6.63 10.24
N GLY A 29 -6.72 6.35 10.78
CA GLY A 29 -7.66 5.43 10.17
C GLY A 29 -8.69 6.20 9.35
N LEU A 30 -8.97 5.74 8.15
CA LEU A 30 -10.05 6.23 7.30
C LEU A 30 -11.02 5.08 7.08
N GLU A 31 -12.28 5.27 7.48
CA GLU A 31 -13.34 4.32 7.14
C GLU A 31 -13.85 4.63 5.73
N THR A 32 -13.70 3.64 4.84
CA THR A 32 -14.31 3.70 3.50
C THR A 32 -15.70 3.07 3.59
N PRO A 33 -16.78 3.83 3.34
CA PRO A 33 -18.14 3.31 3.39
C PRO A 33 -18.35 2.13 2.45
N THR A 34 -19.24 1.23 2.81
CA THR A 34 -19.61 0.03 2.04
C THR A 34 -19.94 0.32 0.57
N SER A 35 -20.53 1.49 0.29
CA SER A 35 -20.89 1.94 -1.07
C SER A 35 -19.69 2.35 -1.94
N GLN A 36 -18.54 2.59 -1.33
CA GLN A 36 -17.28 2.99 -1.98
C GLN A 36 -16.21 1.89 -1.87
N ALA A 37 -16.42 0.92 -0.98
CA ALA A 37 -15.51 -0.17 -0.76
C ALA A 37 -15.70 -1.33 -1.77
N PRO A 38 -14.62 -1.93 -2.28
CA PRO A 38 -14.68 -3.15 -3.07
C PRO A 38 -15.46 -4.26 -2.35
N GLY A 39 -16.38 -4.94 -3.06
CA GLY A 39 -17.10 -6.09 -2.53
C GLY A 39 -18.20 -5.78 -1.50
N ASN A 40 -18.64 -4.53 -1.37
CA ASN A 40 -19.69 -4.11 -0.42
C ASN A 40 -19.40 -4.51 1.05
N GLN A 41 -18.15 -4.36 1.49
CA GLN A 41 -17.79 -4.50 2.91
C GLN A 41 -17.05 -3.24 3.40
N PRO A 42 -17.33 -2.71 4.60
CA PRO A 42 -16.61 -1.55 5.11
C PRO A 42 -15.11 -1.85 5.24
N LEU A 43 -14.28 -0.92 4.77
CA LEU A 43 -12.82 -1.02 4.89
C LEU A 43 -12.31 0.02 5.89
N LEU A 44 -11.33 -0.38 6.69
CA LEU A 44 -10.52 0.54 7.48
C LEU A 44 -9.15 0.66 6.83
N ASP A 45 -8.87 1.83 6.25
CA ASP A 45 -7.56 2.14 5.68
C ASP A 45 -6.70 2.84 6.73
N ILE A 46 -5.55 2.24 7.07
CA ILE A 46 -4.57 2.85 7.98
C ILE A 46 -3.49 3.51 7.15
N HIS A 47 -3.42 4.84 7.23
CA HIS A 47 -2.39 5.62 6.55
C HIS A 47 -1.32 6.05 7.54
N ALA A 48 -0.07 5.70 7.24
CA ALA A 48 1.10 6.30 7.87
C ALA A 48 1.80 7.26 6.91
N LYS A 49 2.22 8.42 7.42
CA LYS A 49 3.19 9.28 6.72
C LYS A 49 4.50 9.25 7.49
N LEU A 50 5.57 8.90 6.79
CA LEU A 50 6.91 8.79 7.35
C LEU A 50 7.89 9.66 6.57
N SER A 51 9.00 10.03 7.21
CA SER A 51 10.12 10.72 6.57
C SER A 51 10.82 9.81 5.56
N LEU A 52 11.38 10.36 4.47
CA LEU A 52 12.14 9.60 3.47
C LEU A 52 13.65 9.58 3.78
N ASP A 53 14.02 9.56 5.07
CA ASP A 53 15.43 9.44 5.46
C ASP A 53 15.90 7.98 5.45
N GLY A 54 17.23 7.78 5.41
CA GLY A 54 17.84 6.46 5.31
C GLY A 54 17.48 5.51 6.45
N THR A 55 17.19 6.02 7.65
CA THR A 55 16.78 5.19 8.80
C THR A 55 15.37 4.65 8.58
N VAL A 56 14.44 5.52 8.17
CA VAL A 56 13.06 5.11 7.87
C VAL A 56 13.02 4.16 6.67
N ILE A 57 13.79 4.45 5.61
CA ILE A 57 13.90 3.59 4.43
C ILE A 57 14.39 2.19 4.83
N ALA A 58 15.42 2.10 5.68
CA ALA A 58 15.94 0.82 6.15
C ALA A 58 14.92 0.03 6.99
N ALA A 59 14.07 0.72 7.74
CA ALA A 59 13.03 0.11 8.58
C ALA A 59 11.67 -0.08 7.87
N ALA A 60 11.51 0.37 6.63
CA ALA A 60 10.21 0.52 5.98
C ALA A 60 9.46 -0.82 5.84
N GLU A 61 10.17 -1.91 5.57
CA GLU A 61 9.56 -3.25 5.50
C GLU A 61 9.05 -3.72 6.86
N ASP A 62 9.84 -3.53 7.91
CA ASP A 62 9.48 -3.96 9.26
C ASP A 62 8.29 -3.16 9.79
N VAL A 63 8.24 -1.86 9.46
CA VAL A 63 7.10 -0.99 9.78
C VAL A 63 5.86 -1.45 9.03
N LEU A 64 5.95 -1.67 7.71
CA LEU A 64 4.80 -2.11 6.91
C LEU A 64 4.29 -3.49 7.36
N GLU A 65 5.20 -4.43 7.64
CA GLU A 65 4.84 -5.74 8.20
C GLU A 65 4.14 -5.61 9.54
N SER A 66 4.73 -4.86 10.48
CA SER A 66 4.15 -4.68 11.82
C SER A 66 2.77 -4.03 11.76
N MET A 67 2.59 -3.05 10.87
CA MET A 67 1.29 -2.42 10.64
C MET A 67 0.29 -3.40 10.02
N GLY A 68 0.68 -4.15 8.99
CA GLY A 68 -0.17 -5.12 8.32
C GLY A 68 -0.63 -6.23 9.27
N GLU A 69 0.29 -6.80 10.04
CA GLU A 69 -0.01 -7.83 11.03
C GLU A 69 -0.81 -7.29 12.21
N GLY A 70 -0.42 -6.14 12.76
CA GLY A 70 -1.08 -5.52 13.91
C GLY A 70 -2.52 -5.08 13.60
N ALA A 71 -2.76 -4.58 12.39
CA ALA A 71 -4.08 -4.19 11.91
C ALA A 71 -4.89 -5.37 11.37
N ARG A 72 -4.28 -6.55 11.20
CA ARG A 72 -4.85 -7.69 10.45
C ARG A 72 -5.29 -7.28 9.05
N ALA A 73 -4.47 -6.46 8.39
CA ALA A 73 -4.75 -5.94 7.07
C ALA A 73 -4.81 -7.09 6.06
N PHE A 74 -5.76 -7.02 5.14
CA PHE A 74 -5.82 -7.97 4.02
C PHE A 74 -4.67 -7.72 3.04
N TRP A 75 -4.39 -6.45 2.75
CA TRP A 75 -3.22 -5.97 2.02
C TRP A 75 -2.71 -4.64 2.61
N GLY A 76 -1.54 -4.19 2.19
CA GLY A 76 -1.00 -2.88 2.48
C GLY A 76 0.13 -2.52 1.52
N HIS A 77 0.50 -1.24 1.45
CA HIS A 77 1.64 -0.80 0.67
C HIS A 77 2.37 0.38 1.33
N ALA A 78 3.64 0.56 0.96
CA ALA A 78 4.40 1.77 1.24
C ALA A 78 5.04 2.26 -0.07
N THR A 79 4.88 3.55 -0.36
CA THR A 79 5.38 4.18 -1.60
C THR A 79 5.84 5.60 -1.28
N PRO A 80 6.98 6.06 -1.82
CA PRO A 80 7.37 7.47 -1.75
C PRO A 80 6.27 8.39 -2.28
N GLY A 81 6.11 9.57 -1.67
CA GLY A 81 4.99 10.47 -1.96
C GLY A 81 4.92 10.95 -3.42
N SER A 82 6.06 11.17 -4.07
CA SER A 82 6.14 11.53 -5.50
C SER A 82 5.61 10.40 -6.38
N ALA A 83 6.19 9.19 -6.26
CA ALA A 83 5.74 8.03 -7.00
C ALA A 83 4.28 7.67 -6.72
N ALA A 84 3.79 7.88 -5.49
CA ALA A 84 2.39 7.68 -5.15
C ALA A 84 1.45 8.68 -5.87
N LEU A 85 1.89 9.93 -6.06
CA LEU A 85 1.16 10.93 -6.82
C LEU A 85 1.13 10.55 -8.30
N ASP A 86 2.27 10.17 -8.87
CA ASP A 86 2.35 9.76 -10.27
C ASP A 86 1.49 8.51 -10.56
N ILE A 87 1.51 7.52 -9.64
CA ILE A 87 0.60 6.35 -9.73
C ILE A 87 -0.86 6.81 -9.64
N ALA A 88 -1.19 7.74 -8.74
CA ALA A 88 -2.56 8.27 -8.61
C ALA A 88 -3.00 9.04 -9.86
N GLU A 89 -2.11 9.79 -10.51
CA GLU A 89 -2.38 10.49 -11.77
C GLU A 89 -2.63 9.50 -12.91
N GLN A 90 -1.89 8.39 -12.95
CA GLN A 90 -2.19 7.28 -13.87
C GLN A 90 -3.59 6.69 -13.62
N THR A 91 -4.13 6.81 -12.41
CA THR A 91 -5.48 6.35 -12.03
C THR A 91 -6.61 7.38 -12.26
N SER A 92 -6.27 8.58 -12.76
CA SER A 92 -7.26 9.61 -13.02
C SER A 92 -8.16 9.18 -14.18
N PRO A 93 -9.50 9.23 -14.04
CA PRO A 93 -10.42 8.75 -15.07
C PRO A 93 -10.31 9.62 -16.31
N THR A 94 -9.48 9.23 -17.27
CA THR A 94 -9.62 9.69 -18.65
C THR A 94 -11.01 9.26 -19.13
N LEU A 95 -11.68 10.13 -19.88
CA LEU A 95 -13.09 10.09 -20.29
C LEU A 95 -13.56 8.82 -21.05
N ALA A 96 -12.76 7.74 -21.10
CA ALA A 96 -12.99 6.53 -21.88
C ALA A 96 -13.03 5.19 -21.08
N GLY A 97 -12.88 5.19 -19.75
CA GLY A 97 -12.94 3.96 -18.92
C GLY A 97 -11.79 3.85 -17.91
N PRO A 98 -11.90 3.06 -16.82
CA PRO A 98 -11.10 3.34 -15.62
C PRO A 98 -9.67 2.82 -15.75
N PRO A 99 -8.64 3.63 -15.51
CA PRO A 99 -7.29 3.13 -15.29
C PRO A 99 -7.26 2.23 -14.05
N CYS A 100 -6.66 1.03 -14.13
CA CYS A 100 -6.69 0.08 -13.02
C CYS A 100 -5.30 -0.17 -12.43
N PRO A 101 -4.91 0.65 -11.45
CA PRO A 101 -4.21 0.18 -10.27
C PRO A 101 -4.95 0.58 -9.00
N THR A 102 -5.10 -0.35 -8.05
CA THR A 102 -5.62 0.01 -6.71
C THR A 102 -4.73 -0.41 -5.55
N HIS A 103 -3.54 -0.95 -5.85
CA HIS A 103 -2.19 -0.42 -5.54
C HIS A 103 -1.14 -1.48 -5.96
N LEU A 104 0.08 -1.10 -6.31
CA LEU A 104 1.28 -1.92 -6.02
C LEU A 104 2.44 -0.95 -5.89
N GLY A 105 2.87 -0.72 -4.66
CA GLY A 105 3.83 0.32 -4.28
C GLY A 105 5.27 -0.16 -4.34
N TRP A 106 6.17 0.61 -3.71
CA TRP A 106 7.54 0.16 -3.49
C TRP A 106 7.58 -1.14 -2.68
N LEU A 107 6.89 -1.13 -1.53
CA LEU A 107 6.73 -2.28 -0.64
C LEU A 107 5.25 -2.64 -0.56
N ASN A 108 4.97 -3.92 -0.39
CA ASN A 108 3.62 -4.46 -0.31
C ASN A 108 3.55 -5.48 0.82
N HIS A 109 2.49 -5.44 1.61
CA HIS A 109 2.13 -6.49 2.56
C HIS A 109 0.89 -7.19 2.03
N TRP A 110 0.92 -8.52 1.98
CA TRP A 110 -0.21 -9.34 1.59
C TRP A 110 -0.44 -10.41 2.65
N ALA A 111 -1.62 -10.43 3.26
CA ALA A 111 -2.04 -11.58 4.07
C ALA A 111 -2.05 -12.86 3.22
N ALA A 112 -1.95 -14.03 3.86
CA ALA A 112 -1.94 -15.31 3.16
C ALA A 112 -3.15 -15.48 2.21
N ALA A 113 -4.33 -15.03 2.65
CA ALA A 113 -5.53 -15.06 1.83
C ALA A 113 -5.49 -14.09 0.64
N ALA A 114 -4.89 -12.91 0.81
CA ALA A 114 -4.73 -11.93 -0.27
C ALA A 114 -3.74 -12.42 -1.32
N ALA A 115 -2.58 -12.94 -0.90
CA ALA A 115 -1.59 -13.54 -1.79
C ALA A 115 -2.24 -14.65 -2.65
N LYS A 116 -3.02 -15.55 -2.03
CA LYS A 116 -3.78 -16.57 -2.75
C LYS A 116 -4.80 -15.97 -3.73
N ALA A 117 -5.52 -14.92 -3.33
CA ALA A 117 -6.56 -14.28 -4.15
C ALA A 117 -5.99 -13.62 -5.42
N ILE A 118 -4.80 -13.02 -5.34
CA ILE A 118 -4.10 -12.43 -6.48
C ILE A 118 -3.24 -13.44 -7.27
N GLY A 119 -3.21 -14.70 -6.82
CA GLY A 119 -2.49 -15.79 -7.49
C GLY A 119 -0.98 -15.80 -7.24
N PHE A 120 -0.51 -15.22 -6.13
CA PHE A 120 0.85 -15.38 -5.61
C PHE A 120 0.85 -16.59 -4.65
N LEU A 121 1.64 -17.64 -4.84
CA LEU A 121 2.93 -17.76 -5.52
C LEU A 121 2.87 -18.67 -6.77
N ALA A 122 3.36 -18.18 -7.90
CA ALA A 122 3.60 -18.94 -9.13
C ALA A 122 5.11 -18.92 -9.47
N PRO A 123 5.90 -19.96 -9.10
CA PRO A 123 7.37 -19.94 -9.12
C PRO A 123 7.98 -19.49 -10.45
N SER A 124 7.40 -19.91 -11.58
CA SER A 124 7.90 -19.62 -12.93
C SER A 124 7.68 -18.16 -13.36
N HIS A 125 6.72 -17.47 -12.73
CA HIS A 125 6.34 -16.10 -13.08
C HIS A 125 6.83 -15.09 -12.03
N ASP A 126 7.04 -15.54 -10.80
CA ASP A 126 7.26 -14.68 -9.64
C ASP A 126 8.71 -14.75 -9.13
N ALA A 127 9.63 -15.44 -9.80
CA ALA A 127 11.00 -15.69 -9.32
C ALA A 127 11.75 -14.42 -8.90
N ASP A 128 11.63 -13.36 -9.70
CA ASP A 128 12.28 -12.08 -9.43
C ASP A 128 11.69 -11.40 -8.19
N LEU A 129 10.35 -11.28 -8.10
CA LEU A 129 9.66 -10.76 -6.92
C LEU A 129 9.95 -11.61 -5.68
N LEU A 130 10.04 -12.94 -5.86
CA LEU A 130 10.32 -13.88 -4.78
C LEU A 130 11.70 -13.70 -4.17
N SER A 131 12.70 -13.38 -5.00
CA SER A 131 14.04 -13.06 -4.51
C SER A 131 14.05 -11.85 -3.56
N ARG A 132 13.03 -11.00 -3.66
CA ARG A 132 12.81 -9.78 -2.86
C ARG A 132 11.58 -9.88 -1.94
N SER A 133 11.13 -11.09 -1.64
CA SER A 133 9.98 -11.32 -0.77
C SER A 133 10.36 -12.11 0.47
N ARG A 134 9.69 -11.83 1.60
CA ARG A 134 9.82 -12.61 2.83
C ARG A 134 8.45 -13.01 3.37
N ARG A 135 8.40 -14.13 4.10
CA ARG A 135 7.18 -14.61 4.78
C ARG A 135 7.01 -13.88 6.11
N THR A 136 5.77 -13.52 6.42
CA THR A 136 5.41 -13.00 7.74
C THR A 136 5.09 -14.13 8.71
N ALA A 137 5.03 -13.82 10.01
CA ALA A 137 4.72 -14.80 11.06
C ALA A 137 3.35 -15.48 10.90
N THR A 138 2.37 -14.80 10.29
CA THR A 138 1.02 -15.34 10.04
C THR A 138 0.90 -16.03 8.67
N GLY A 139 2.02 -16.21 7.97
CA GLY A 139 2.07 -16.86 6.66
C GLY A 139 1.71 -15.97 5.48
N GLY A 140 1.60 -14.65 5.71
CA GLY A 140 1.54 -13.65 4.65
C GLY A 140 2.92 -13.37 4.04
N TRP A 141 3.00 -12.26 3.29
CA TRP A 141 4.18 -11.85 2.56
C TRP A 141 4.44 -10.36 2.70
N VAL A 142 5.71 -10.00 2.80
CA VAL A 142 6.22 -8.67 2.45
C VAL A 142 6.95 -8.80 1.12
N VAL A 143 6.59 -7.97 0.15
CA VAL A 143 7.07 -8.03 -1.23
C VAL A 143 7.60 -6.67 -1.66
N ARG A 144 8.85 -6.66 -2.13
CA ARG A 144 9.55 -5.45 -2.58
C ARG A 144 9.67 -5.43 -4.11
N LEU A 145 9.21 -4.33 -4.71
CA LEU A 145 9.25 -4.14 -6.16
C LEU A 145 10.67 -3.83 -6.66
N ALA A 146 11.39 -2.95 -5.94
CA ALA A 146 12.74 -2.51 -6.24
C ALA A 146 13.58 -2.37 -4.96
N ASN A 147 14.90 -2.54 -5.02
CA ASN A 147 15.76 -2.52 -3.84
C ASN A 147 15.80 -1.15 -3.13
N GLU A 148 15.63 -0.09 -3.90
CA GLU A 148 15.57 1.29 -3.45
C GLU A 148 14.13 1.81 -3.51
N PRO A 149 13.79 2.89 -2.78
CA PRO A 149 12.49 3.54 -2.86
C PRO A 149 12.04 3.76 -4.30
N LEU A 150 10.79 3.40 -4.60
CA LEU A 150 10.25 3.50 -5.95
C LEU A 150 10.35 4.93 -6.48
N ASP A 151 10.98 5.04 -7.65
CA ASP A 151 11.23 6.28 -8.38
C ASP A 151 10.83 6.04 -9.84
N LEU A 152 9.80 6.73 -10.31
CA LEU A 152 9.24 6.50 -11.65
C LEU A 152 10.01 7.23 -12.76
N ASP A 153 10.92 8.13 -12.42
CA ASP A 153 11.88 8.68 -13.38
C ASP A 153 12.97 7.65 -13.75
N ASN A 154 13.16 6.63 -12.91
CA ASN A 154 14.02 5.50 -13.21
C ASN A 154 13.28 4.47 -14.11
N PRO A 155 13.72 4.24 -15.36
CA PRO A 155 13.02 3.35 -16.29
C PRO A 155 13.00 1.89 -15.80
N THR A 156 13.97 1.48 -14.99
CA THR A 156 14.00 0.12 -14.41
C THR A 156 12.88 -0.08 -13.39
N HIS A 157 12.62 0.95 -12.59
CA HIS A 157 11.54 0.94 -11.60
C HIS A 157 10.17 0.99 -12.27
N LEU A 158 10.03 1.79 -13.32
CA LEU A 158 8.81 1.84 -14.13
C LEU A 158 8.52 0.49 -14.81
N ASP A 159 9.52 -0.15 -15.43
CA ASP A 159 9.37 -1.48 -16.04
C ASP A 159 8.95 -2.53 -14.99
N ALA A 160 9.58 -2.52 -13.82
CA ALA A 160 9.20 -3.42 -12.72
C ALA A 160 7.74 -3.22 -12.30
N LEU A 161 7.29 -1.97 -12.17
CA LEU A 161 5.90 -1.63 -11.82
C LEU A 161 4.90 -2.12 -12.87
N LEU A 162 5.18 -1.88 -14.15
CA LEU A 162 4.31 -2.29 -15.25
C LEU A 162 4.19 -3.81 -15.34
N ARG A 163 5.30 -4.55 -15.22
CA ARG A 163 5.29 -6.03 -15.15
C ARG A 163 4.47 -6.53 -13.96
N ALA A 164 4.54 -5.85 -12.81
CA ALA A 164 3.75 -6.21 -11.64
C ALA A 164 2.24 -5.99 -11.89
N TYR A 165 1.85 -4.90 -12.56
CA TYR A 165 0.45 -4.67 -12.93
C TYR A 165 -0.08 -5.70 -13.93
N GLU A 166 0.72 -6.10 -14.92
CA GLU A 166 0.37 -7.19 -15.83
C GLU A 166 0.21 -8.52 -15.10
N ARG A 167 1.10 -8.79 -14.13
CA ARG A 167 1.09 -10.02 -13.34
C ARG A 167 -0.07 -10.11 -12.35
N PHE A 168 -0.49 -8.99 -11.78
CA PHE A 168 -1.51 -8.93 -10.73
C PHE A 168 -2.70 -8.03 -11.13
N PRO A 169 -3.48 -8.39 -12.18
CA PRO A 169 -4.59 -7.57 -12.66
C PRO A 169 -5.73 -7.45 -11.65
N LYS A 170 -5.74 -8.28 -10.61
CA LYS A 170 -6.74 -8.28 -9.53
C LYS A 170 -6.33 -7.44 -8.32
N ILE A 171 -5.21 -6.73 -8.38
CA ILE A 171 -4.70 -6.03 -7.22
C ILE A 171 -5.62 -4.88 -6.78
N GLY A 172 -5.78 -4.75 -5.46
CA GLY A 172 -6.81 -3.91 -4.84
C GLY A 172 -8.26 -4.41 -5.01
N GLY A 173 -8.42 -5.67 -5.44
CA GLY A 173 -9.60 -6.54 -5.21
C GLY A 173 -10.95 -6.00 -5.68
N ARG A 174 -10.95 -5.09 -6.65
CA ARG A 174 -12.16 -4.60 -7.32
C ARG A 174 -12.73 -5.57 -8.36
N VAL A 175 -12.08 -6.71 -8.61
CA VAL A 175 -12.64 -7.79 -9.43
C VAL A 175 -13.35 -8.77 -8.49
N THR A 176 -14.63 -8.52 -8.22
CA THR A 176 -15.49 -9.53 -7.57
C THR A 176 -15.53 -10.78 -8.45
N PRO A 177 -15.31 -11.98 -7.90
CA PRO A 177 -15.66 -13.22 -8.60
C PRO A 177 -17.16 -13.16 -8.90
N ARG A 178 -17.52 -13.44 -10.16
CA ARG A 178 -18.91 -13.55 -10.60
C ARG A 178 -19.50 -14.87 -10.14
#